data_AF-A0A4Q3AFU4-F1
#
_entry.id   AF-A0A4Q3AFU4-F1
#
_cell.length_a   1.000
_cell.length_b   1.000
_cell.length_c   1.000
_cell.angle_alpha   90.00
_cell.angle_beta   90.00
_cell.angle_gamma   90.00
#
_symmetry.space_group_name_H-M   'P 1'
#
loop_
_entity.id
_entity.type
_entity.pdbx_description
1 polymer ?
#
loop_
_entity_poly.entity_id
_entity_poly.type
_entity_poly.pdbx_seq_one_letter_code
_entity_poly.pdbx_strand_id
1 'polypeptide(L)'
;CRRMYNREGASWSEHATADAVDIAAFRLADGTRITLIGDWAGEGKKAQFLRAVRDGGCDLFATVLSPDYNEAHRDHFHFDQAERGAMGWRTCR
;
A
#
# COMPACT_ATOMS: atom_id res chain seq x y z
N CYS A 1 -6.91 -18.43 1.13
CA CYS A 1 -6.69 -17.40 0.08
C CYS A 1 -8.04 -16.85 -0.39
N ARG A 2 -8.15 -15.54 -0.64
CA ARG A 2 -9.44 -14.86 -0.94
C ARG A 2 -9.39 -14.06 -2.24
N ARG A 3 -10.56 -13.85 -2.86
CA ARG A 3 -10.72 -12.91 -3.98
C ARG A 3 -10.68 -11.46 -3.50
N MET A 4 -10.38 -10.54 -4.40
CA MET A 4 -10.37 -9.10 -4.11
C MET A 4 -11.72 -8.68 -3.49
N TYR A 5 -11.64 -7.93 -2.38
CA TYR A 5 -12.81 -7.46 -1.61
C TYR A 5 -13.80 -8.56 -1.17
N ASN A 6 -13.36 -9.84 -1.10
CA ASN A 6 -14.25 -10.99 -0.87
C ASN A 6 -15.44 -11.07 -1.84
N ARG A 7 -15.33 -10.48 -3.03
CA ARG A 7 -16.41 -10.43 -4.00
C ARG A 7 -16.40 -11.67 -4.87
N GLU A 8 -17.56 -12.30 -5.04
CA GLU A 8 -17.73 -13.40 -5.98
C GLU A 8 -17.44 -12.94 -7.42
N GLY A 9 -16.72 -13.76 -8.19
CA GLY A 9 -16.32 -13.44 -9.56
C GLY A 9 -15.19 -12.40 -9.71
N ALA A 10 -14.74 -11.72 -8.64
CA ALA A 10 -13.59 -10.83 -8.71
C ALA A 10 -12.26 -11.59 -8.87
N SER A 11 -11.22 -10.95 -9.39
CA SER A 11 -9.89 -11.54 -9.49
C SER A 11 -9.36 -12.01 -8.12
N TRP A 12 -8.43 -12.97 -8.13
CA TRP A 12 -7.69 -13.32 -6.93
C TRP A 12 -6.89 -12.11 -6.45
N SER A 13 -6.81 -11.92 -5.13
CA SER A 13 -5.93 -10.91 -4.55
C SER A 13 -4.48 -11.40 -4.64
N GLU A 14 -3.51 -10.51 -4.81
CA GLU A 14 -2.08 -10.90 -4.77
C GLU A 14 -1.65 -11.45 -3.40
N HIS A 15 -2.38 -11.13 -2.32
CA HIS A 15 -2.21 -11.82 -1.03
C HIS A 15 -2.55 -13.32 -1.11
N ALA A 16 -3.40 -13.75 -2.06
CA ALA A 16 -3.75 -15.15 -2.26
C ALA A 16 -2.55 -15.99 -2.72
N THR A 17 -1.55 -15.34 -3.33
CA THR A 17 -0.35 -15.94 -3.94
C THR A 17 0.93 -15.55 -3.20
N ALA A 18 0.81 -14.86 -2.06
CA ALA A 18 1.93 -14.29 -1.31
C ALA A 18 2.79 -13.28 -2.10
N ASP A 19 2.18 -12.62 -3.09
CA ASP A 19 2.81 -11.61 -3.93
C ASP A 19 2.47 -10.16 -3.49
N ALA A 20 1.87 -10.03 -2.30
CA ALA A 20 1.56 -8.74 -1.70
C ALA A 20 1.94 -8.66 -0.23
N VAL A 21 2.16 -7.43 0.22
CA VAL A 21 2.38 -7.09 1.63
C VAL A 21 1.59 -5.85 2.01
N ASP A 22 1.01 -5.87 3.21
CA ASP A 22 0.35 -4.70 3.80
C ASP A 22 1.19 -4.16 4.96
N ILE A 23 1.43 -2.85 4.98
CA ILE A 23 2.21 -2.19 6.04
C ILE A 23 1.38 -1.06 6.66
N ALA A 24 1.04 -1.19 7.94
CA ALA A 24 0.23 -0.21 8.67
C ALA A 24 1.04 0.88 9.41
N ALA A 25 2.30 0.57 9.78
CA ALA A 25 3.10 1.44 10.62
C ALA A 25 4.61 1.13 10.54
N PHE A 26 5.40 2.14 10.92
CA PHE A 26 6.84 2.07 11.08
C PHE A 26 7.22 2.41 12.53
N ARG A 27 8.27 1.77 13.03
CA ARG A 27 8.91 2.11 14.29
C ARG A 27 10.38 2.42 14.02
N LEU A 28 10.79 3.65 14.34
CA LEU A 28 12.17 4.09 14.18
C LEU A 28 13.04 3.62 15.36
N ALA A 29 14.36 3.70 15.18
CA ALA A 29 15.33 3.26 16.18
C ALA A 29 15.22 4.00 17.52
N ASP A 30 14.76 5.25 17.50
CA ASP A 30 14.51 6.07 18.70
C ASP A 30 13.17 5.74 19.40
N GLY A 31 12.43 4.77 18.90
CA GLY A 31 11.11 4.37 19.41
C GLY A 31 9.94 5.16 18.82
N THR A 32 10.19 6.16 17.97
CA THR A 32 9.12 6.92 17.28
C THR A 32 8.25 5.98 16.47
N ARG A 33 6.94 6.02 16.71
CA ARG A 33 5.93 5.29 15.93
C ARG A 33 5.27 6.23 14.91
N ILE A 34 5.21 5.76 13.67
CA ILE A 34 4.57 6.43 12.54
C ILE A 34 3.51 5.47 12.00
N THR A 35 2.25 5.86 11.95
CA THR A 35 1.12 5.02 11.52
C THR A 35 0.36 5.67 10.39
N LEU A 36 -0.15 4.91 9.42
CA LEU A 36 -0.96 5.51 8.35
C LEU A 36 -2.22 6.18 8.89
N ILE A 37 -2.98 5.46 9.71
CA ILE A 37 -4.26 5.97 10.24
C ILE A 37 -4.10 7.25 11.07
N GLY A 38 -2.96 7.46 11.73
CA GLY A 38 -2.73 8.60 12.62
C GLY A 38 -1.92 9.74 12.01
N ASP A 39 -1.01 9.47 11.08
CA ASP A 39 -0.02 10.45 10.63
C ASP A 39 -0.14 10.82 9.14
N TRP A 40 -1.00 10.16 8.33
CA TRP A 40 -1.10 10.40 6.88
C TRP A 40 -1.56 11.81 6.51
N ALA A 41 -2.60 12.32 7.18
CA ALA A 41 -3.22 13.61 6.87
C ALA A 41 -2.43 14.82 7.39
N GLY A 42 -1.30 14.60 8.09
CA GLY A 42 -0.48 15.68 8.61
C GLY A 42 0.41 16.33 7.56
N GLU A 43 1.10 17.40 7.95
CA GLU A 43 2.09 18.10 7.10
C GLU A 43 3.53 17.98 7.63
N GLY A 44 3.69 17.41 8.83
CA GLY A 44 4.98 17.26 9.50
C GLY A 44 5.84 16.12 8.94
N LYS A 45 7.02 15.91 9.54
CA LYS A 45 8.01 14.93 9.10
C LYS A 45 7.47 13.50 8.96
N LYS A 46 6.52 13.11 9.80
CA LYS A 46 5.90 11.78 9.74
C LYS A 46 5.07 11.58 8.47
N ALA A 47 4.22 12.56 8.13
CA ALA A 47 3.44 12.53 6.91
C ALA A 47 4.34 12.56 5.67
N GLN A 48 5.37 13.42 5.69
CA GLN A 48 6.38 13.48 4.62
C GLN A 48 7.12 12.15 4.45
N PHE A 49 7.49 11.50 5.55
CA PHE A 49 8.08 10.16 5.51
C PHE A 49 7.13 9.13 4.87
N LEU A 50 5.85 9.13 5.24
CA LEU A 50 4.87 8.22 4.65
C LEU A 50 4.67 8.48 3.15
N ARG A 51 4.59 9.75 2.72
CA ARG A 51 4.55 10.12 1.30
C ARG A 51 5.79 9.60 0.56
N ALA A 52 6.98 9.76 1.14
CA ALA A 52 8.22 9.26 0.55
C ALA A 52 8.25 7.73 0.44
N VAL A 53 7.70 7.00 1.43
CA VAL A 53 7.54 5.54 1.34
C VAL A 53 6.59 5.15 0.21
N ARG A 54 5.44 5.82 0.08
CA ARG A 54 4.52 5.59 -1.04
C ARG A 54 5.22 5.81 -2.38
N ASP A 55 5.81 6.99 -2.55
CA ASP A 55 6.38 7.43 -3.82
C ASP A 55 7.55 6.52 -4.24
N GLY A 56 8.47 6.21 -3.32
CA GLY A 56 9.55 5.26 -3.58
C GLY A 56 9.04 3.82 -3.81
N GLY A 57 7.94 3.44 -3.17
CA GLY A 57 7.27 2.17 -3.45
C GLY A 57 6.75 2.10 -4.89
N CYS A 58 6.24 3.19 -5.45
CA CYS A 58 5.71 3.21 -6.81
C CYS A 58 6.79 2.94 -7.88
N ASP A 59 8.05 3.18 -7.55
CA ASP A 59 9.19 2.85 -8.41
C ASP A 59 9.51 1.34 -8.40
N LEU A 60 9.15 0.63 -7.34
CA LEU A 60 9.55 -0.77 -7.08
C LEU A 60 8.43 -1.79 -7.31
N PHE A 61 7.18 -1.40 -7.07
CA PHE A 61 6.02 -2.30 -7.08
C PHE A 61 5.10 -2.03 -8.27
N ALA A 62 4.37 -3.04 -8.71
CA ALA A 62 3.35 -2.89 -9.75
C ALA A 62 2.13 -2.11 -9.23
N THR A 63 1.81 -2.27 -7.95
CA THR A 63 0.70 -1.59 -7.28
C THR A 63 1.16 -1.05 -5.94
N VAL A 64 0.87 0.23 -5.70
CA VAL A 64 0.93 0.86 -4.39
C VAL A 64 -0.41 1.54 -4.13
N LEU A 65 -1.10 1.09 -3.09
CA LEU A 65 -2.34 1.70 -2.62
C LEU A 65 -2.11 2.27 -1.23
N SER A 66 -2.43 3.54 -1.06
CA SER A 66 -2.35 4.27 0.20
C SER A 66 -3.74 4.73 0.66
N PRO A 67 -3.85 5.47 1.77
CA PRO A 67 -5.12 6.06 2.17
C PRO A 67 -5.76 6.98 1.12
N ASP A 68 -4.98 7.49 0.15
CA ASP A 68 -5.51 8.30 -0.96
C ASP A 68 -6.27 7.47 -2.02
N TYR A 69 -6.21 6.13 -1.97
CA TYR A 69 -6.91 5.27 -2.94
C TYR A 69 -8.38 5.09 -2.59
N ASN A 70 -8.69 4.52 -1.42
CA ASN A 70 -10.06 4.32 -0.93
C ASN A 70 -10.08 3.95 0.57
N GLU A 71 -11.29 3.88 1.12
CA GLU A 71 -11.58 3.54 2.51
C GLU A 71 -10.96 2.21 2.97
N ALA A 72 -10.85 1.22 2.09
CA ALA A 72 -10.29 -0.09 2.45
C ALA A 72 -8.78 -0.03 2.72
N HIS A 73 -8.09 1.01 2.27
CA HIS A 73 -6.64 1.20 2.42
C HIS A 73 -6.31 2.41 3.31
N ARG A 74 -7.28 2.90 4.08
CA ARG A 74 -7.10 4.09 4.93
C ARG A 74 -6.06 3.93 6.04
N ASP A 75 -5.74 2.69 6.42
CA ASP A 75 -4.92 2.36 7.58
C ASP A 75 -3.66 1.56 7.25
N HIS A 76 -3.42 1.26 5.97
CA HIS A 76 -2.23 0.55 5.52
C HIS A 76 -1.84 0.92 4.09
N PHE A 77 -0.56 0.74 3.77
CA PHE A 77 -0.15 0.60 2.38
C PHE A 77 -0.37 -0.83 1.92
N HIS A 78 -0.85 -1.01 0.69
CA HIS A 78 -0.82 -2.27 -0.04
C HIS A 78 0.26 -2.19 -1.13
N PHE A 79 1.18 -3.15 -1.13
CA PHE A 79 2.22 -3.30 -2.15
C PHE A 79 2.10 -4.67 -2.80
N ASP A 80 2.10 -4.73 -4.14
CA ASP A 80 2.10 -6.00 -4.89
C ASP A 80 2.92 -5.95 -6.19
N GLN A 81 3.26 -7.12 -6.73
CA GLN A 81 3.99 -7.30 -8.00
C GLN A 81 3.13 -7.92 -9.11
N ALA A 82 1.81 -7.67 -9.08
CA ALA A 82 0.86 -8.27 -10.02
C ALA A 82 1.36 -8.24 -11.48
N GLU A 83 1.16 -9.33 -12.22
CA GLU A 83 1.50 -9.37 -13.64
C GLU A 83 0.50 -8.53 -14.45
N ARG A 84 0.95 -7.39 -14.96
CA ARG A 84 0.10 -6.39 -15.65
C ARG A 84 0.05 -6.57 -17.18
N GLY A 85 0.48 -7.73 -17.68
CA GLY A 85 0.54 -8.06 -19.10
C GLY A 85 1.51 -7.17 -19.88
N ALA A 86 1.47 -7.27 -21.22
CA ALA A 86 2.47 -6.67 -22.11
C ALA A 86 2.63 -5.13 -22.02
N MET A 87 1.59 -4.42 -21.56
CA MET A 87 1.65 -2.96 -21.40
C MET A 87 2.21 -2.52 -20.03
N GLY A 88 2.41 -3.44 -19.08
CA GLY A 88 3.16 -3.19 -17.84
C GLY A 88 2.69 -2.01 -16.99
N TRP A 89 1.40 -1.67 -17.03
CA TRP A 89 0.88 -0.47 -16.35
C TRP A 89 1.03 -0.59 -14.82
N ARG A 90 1.28 0.53 -14.13
CA ARG A 90 1.41 0.57 -12.67
C ARG A 90 0.27 1.36 -12.04
N THR A 91 -0.14 0.97 -10.83
CA THR A 91 -1.06 1.76 -10.00
C THR A 91 -0.28 2.38 -8.85
N CYS A 92 -0.33 3.70 -8.74
CA CYS A 92 0.24 4.47 -7.63
C CYS A 92 -0.82 5.45 -7.16
N ARG A 93 -1.38 5.22 -5.97
CA ARG A 93 -2.45 6.05 -5.38
C ARG A 93 -2.15 6.34 -3.93
#